data_AF-K3VC28-F1
#
_entry.id   AF-K3VC28-F1
#
_cell.length_a   1.000
_cell.length_b   1.000
_cell.length_c   1.000
_cell.angle_alpha   90.00
_cell.angle_beta   90.00
_cell.angle_gamma   90.00
#
_symmetry.space_group_name_H-M   'P 1'
#
loop_
_entity.id
_entity.type
_entity.pdbx_description
1 polymer ?
#
loop_
_entity_poly.entity_id
_entity_poly.type
_entity_poly.pdbx_seq_one_letter_code
_entity_poly.pdbx_strand_id
1 'polypeptide(L)'
;MPNTSTNTTTAKTTNATSLVVTANPRTPEKTKDKAPAKATKRIPEPSTRKRALAIIRQPVQSYDDMSLCYFVRRFVSPDEGDGFPGHFSFLPSLFNHHKDGGLVETATLSVAQLAAFNHLGNEELRTRSLRNYGRVIKGLQQSIQSDAQALDDSVIATILLLCTYKDFSGEGLGDPNEHASGLFYLLERRGPSQIGTRRGAELFLLALLRLQIYSFLHGDDTYTDPGAIATVIGIFDPLLRALAMMSRTLSLRHRLFQFVESESFQQGGSPSASSEDSKSAEEERLLLQECFDMLDSFHAWDCEAATYWQNTFEGRGVPTMLGEMGAGNMHYDAETACIMILVRSARLILLQSMLLYQSTLQPEEEDQEDESSSYQAMWAQCVPILECDVRKCVDDMLASVPYALGDIDSNGMPSSMMYDGAAAIMIVHSIRLVTHCVYITPAQGERAGIILTRLNSAIGIRSAVGWLEEDACEPEGTNKLWAASPKLLESRLLECRLDGLGVSPDPTLLSS
;
A
#
# COMPACT_ATOMS: atom_id res chain seq x y z
N MET A 1 -16.36 -48.23 -17.07
CA MET A 1 -17.79 -48.58 -17.03
C MET A 1 -18.58 -47.30 -17.26
N PRO A 2 -19.24 -47.12 -18.42
CA PRO A 2 -19.65 -45.82 -18.95
C PRO A 2 -21.18 -45.58 -18.93
N ASN A 3 -21.56 -44.43 -19.51
CA ASN A 3 -22.87 -43.96 -20.01
C ASN A 3 -23.47 -42.84 -19.14
N THR A 4 -23.89 -41.69 -19.70
CA THR A 4 -24.76 -41.57 -20.88
C THR A 4 -24.50 -40.29 -21.69
N SER A 5 -24.49 -40.47 -23.01
CA SER A 5 -24.54 -39.47 -24.09
C SER A 5 -25.98 -39.21 -24.54
N THR A 6 -26.30 -38.00 -25.01
CA THR A 6 -27.45 -37.73 -25.88
C THR A 6 -27.06 -36.89 -27.09
N ASN A 7 -27.55 -37.37 -28.23
CA ASN A 7 -27.20 -37.01 -29.60
C ASN A 7 -27.99 -35.83 -30.16
N THR A 8 -27.32 -35.18 -31.11
CA THR A 8 -27.76 -34.31 -32.20
C THR A 8 -28.72 -35.00 -33.18
N THR A 9 -29.70 -34.28 -33.75
CA THR A 9 -30.23 -34.56 -35.11
C THR A 9 -30.94 -33.36 -35.77
N THR A 10 -30.28 -32.84 -36.81
CA THR A 10 -30.72 -32.47 -38.18
C THR A 10 -32.10 -31.86 -38.52
N ALA A 11 -31.99 -30.86 -39.39
CA ALA A 11 -32.99 -30.18 -40.21
C ALA A 11 -33.75 -31.05 -41.23
N LYS A 12 -34.94 -30.58 -41.63
CA LYS A 12 -35.60 -30.86 -42.92
C LYS A 12 -36.52 -29.72 -43.37
N THR A 13 -36.55 -29.56 -44.68
CA THR A 13 -37.02 -28.46 -45.52
C THR A 13 -38.50 -28.62 -45.97
N THR A 14 -39.11 -27.52 -46.43
CA THR A 14 -39.98 -27.32 -47.64
C THR A 14 -41.38 -26.70 -47.48
N ASN A 15 -41.50 -25.53 -48.14
CA ASN A 15 -42.50 -25.09 -49.14
C ASN A 15 -43.90 -24.57 -48.74
N ALA A 16 -44.14 -23.30 -49.11
CA ALA A 16 -45.34 -22.85 -49.82
C ALA A 16 -45.04 -21.60 -50.70
N THR A 17 -45.07 -21.82 -52.03
CA THR A 17 -45.60 -21.01 -53.16
C THR A 17 -46.40 -19.73 -52.81
N SER A 18 -46.55 -18.66 -53.60
CA SER A 18 -46.28 -18.25 -55.00
C SER A 18 -47.04 -16.90 -55.19
N LEU A 19 -46.54 -15.83 -55.82
CA LEU A 19 -46.83 -15.45 -57.22
C LEU A 19 -46.12 -14.12 -57.57
N VAL A 20 -45.59 -14.06 -58.79
CA VAL A 20 -44.85 -12.97 -59.43
C VAL A 20 -45.74 -12.33 -60.52
N VAL A 21 -45.36 -11.14 -61.03
CA VAL A 21 -45.37 -10.71 -62.47
C VAL A 21 -46.06 -9.36 -62.78
N THR A 22 -45.22 -8.31 -62.83
CA THR A 22 -44.95 -7.29 -63.89
C THR A 22 -46.01 -6.52 -64.71
N ALA A 23 -45.61 -5.26 -64.99
CA ALA A 23 -45.54 -4.55 -66.30
C ALA A 23 -46.62 -3.50 -66.73
N ASN A 24 -46.12 -2.29 -67.01
CA ASN A 24 -46.62 -1.17 -67.83
C ASN A 24 -46.67 -1.56 -69.35
N PRO A 25 -47.20 -0.80 -70.37
CA PRO A 25 -47.29 0.69 -70.50
C PRO A 25 -48.41 1.34 -71.43
N ARG A 26 -48.41 2.71 -71.53
CA ARG A 26 -48.68 3.65 -72.68
C ARG A 26 -50.12 4.07 -73.21
N THR A 27 -50.46 5.38 -73.02
CA THR A 27 -50.98 6.50 -73.93
C THR A 27 -52.09 6.30 -75.00
N PRO A 28 -52.79 7.33 -75.62
CA PRO A 28 -52.53 8.80 -75.86
C PRO A 28 -53.76 9.77 -75.70
N GLU A 29 -53.72 11.13 -75.82
CA GLU A 29 -53.84 12.03 -77.01
C GLU A 29 -53.69 13.56 -76.63
N LYS A 30 -52.83 14.37 -77.31
CA LYS A 30 -53.04 15.51 -78.28
C LYS A 30 -53.83 16.75 -77.77
N THR A 31 -53.45 18.04 -77.99
CA THR A 31 -53.05 18.71 -79.25
C THR A 31 -52.29 20.07 -79.04
N LYS A 32 -51.62 20.50 -80.13
CA LYS A 32 -50.66 21.59 -80.46
C LYS A 32 -51.03 23.06 -80.15
N ASP A 33 -50.00 23.91 -79.94
CA ASP A 33 -49.61 24.98 -80.90
C ASP A 33 -48.22 25.62 -80.65
N LYS A 34 -47.60 26.15 -81.72
CA LYS A 34 -46.18 26.54 -81.88
C LYS A 34 -45.94 28.07 -81.81
N ALA A 35 -44.91 28.44 -81.01
CA ALA A 35 -43.84 29.46 -81.16
C ALA A 35 -44.16 30.96 -81.45
N PRO A 36 -43.39 31.89 -80.82
CA PRO A 36 -42.18 32.39 -81.49
C PRO A 36 -40.94 32.52 -80.59
N ALA A 37 -39.87 33.09 -81.15
CA ALA A 37 -38.47 32.76 -80.92
C ALA A 37 -37.69 33.60 -79.87
N LYS A 38 -36.74 32.90 -79.23
CA LYS A 38 -35.38 33.28 -78.77
C LYS A 38 -35.13 34.67 -78.15
N ALA A 39 -34.90 34.66 -76.84
CA ALA A 39 -33.98 35.58 -76.15
C ALA A 39 -32.86 34.77 -75.48
N THR A 40 -31.61 35.11 -75.78
CA THR A 40 -30.38 34.45 -75.33
C THR A 40 -30.19 34.61 -73.82
N LYS A 41 -30.46 33.58 -73.02
CA LYS A 41 -30.10 33.55 -71.58
C LYS A 41 -28.66 33.07 -71.43
N ARG A 42 -27.82 33.95 -70.86
CA ARG A 42 -26.46 33.66 -70.41
C ARG A 42 -26.48 32.49 -69.42
N ILE A 43 -25.51 31.58 -69.62
CA ILE A 43 -25.15 30.52 -68.68
C ILE A 43 -24.70 31.19 -67.37
N PRO A 44 -25.29 30.88 -66.19
CA PRO A 44 -24.68 31.25 -64.93
C PRO A 44 -23.48 30.33 -64.72
N GLU A 45 -22.30 30.93 -64.55
CA GLU A 45 -21.11 30.21 -64.09
C GLU A 45 -21.42 29.41 -62.82
N PRO A 46 -20.82 28.21 -62.65
CA PRO A 46 -21.01 27.42 -61.46
C PRO A 46 -20.42 28.20 -60.28
N SER A 47 -21.28 28.62 -59.36
CA SER A 47 -20.88 29.17 -58.07
C SER A 47 -19.97 28.14 -57.40
N THR A 48 -18.66 28.41 -57.40
CA THR A 48 -17.68 27.69 -56.60
C THR A 48 -18.06 27.89 -55.13
N ARG A 49 -18.89 26.97 -54.63
CA ARG A 49 -19.20 26.82 -53.21
C ARG A 49 -17.87 26.46 -52.55
N LYS A 50 -17.17 27.47 -52.04
CA LYS A 50 -16.01 27.26 -51.16
C LYS A 50 -16.51 26.34 -50.04
N ARG A 51 -16.12 25.06 -50.08
CA ARG A 51 -16.30 24.16 -48.93
C ARG A 51 -15.51 24.83 -47.82
N ALA A 52 -16.21 25.44 -46.87
CA ALA A 52 -15.60 25.80 -45.61
C ALA A 52 -14.96 24.52 -45.09
N LEU A 53 -13.64 24.51 -44.97
CA LEU A 53 -12.93 23.45 -44.27
C LEU A 53 -13.52 23.44 -42.87
N ALA A 54 -14.35 22.42 -42.59
CA ALA A 54 -14.83 22.21 -41.24
C ALA A 54 -13.58 22.00 -40.39
N ILE A 55 -13.29 22.95 -39.51
CA ILE A 55 -12.28 22.76 -38.47
C ILE A 55 -12.85 21.64 -37.60
N ILE A 56 -12.38 20.42 -37.83
CA ILE A 56 -12.66 19.29 -36.94
C ILE A 56 -11.94 19.66 -35.64
N ARG A 57 -12.68 20.20 -34.66
CA ARG A 57 -12.18 20.30 -33.29
C ARG A 57 -11.82 18.87 -32.87
N GLN A 58 -10.56 18.64 -32.53
CA GLN A 58 -10.18 17.38 -31.91
C GLN A 58 -11.11 17.14 -30.70
N PRO A 59 -11.61 15.90 -30.51
CA PRO A 59 -12.38 15.58 -29.31
C PRO A 59 -11.54 15.99 -28.11
N VAL A 60 -12.08 16.89 -27.26
CA VAL A 60 -11.45 17.18 -25.98
C VAL A 60 -11.51 15.89 -25.20
N GLN A 61 -10.36 15.28 -24.93
CA GLN A 61 -10.28 14.06 -24.15
C GLN A 61 -10.88 14.35 -22.77
N SER A 62 -11.82 13.51 -22.32
CA SER A 62 -12.42 13.66 -21.00
C SER A 62 -11.33 13.53 -19.95
N TYR A 63 -11.22 14.52 -19.05
CA TYR A 63 -10.32 14.42 -17.90
C TYR A 63 -10.63 13.19 -17.04
N ASP A 64 -11.89 12.77 -17.00
CA ASP A 64 -12.32 11.64 -16.20
C ASP A 64 -11.78 10.34 -16.80
N ASP A 65 -11.98 10.11 -18.11
CA ASP A 65 -11.48 8.93 -18.81
C ASP A 65 -9.95 8.88 -18.79
N MET A 66 -9.29 10.03 -19.02
CA MET A 66 -7.83 10.11 -19.01
C MET A 66 -7.26 9.75 -17.63
N SER A 67 -7.85 10.30 -16.56
CA SER A 67 -7.40 10.03 -15.19
C SER A 67 -7.62 8.57 -14.82
N LEU A 68 -8.81 8.01 -15.12
CA LEU A 68 -9.12 6.61 -14.84
C LEU A 68 -8.21 5.65 -15.61
N CYS A 69 -7.98 5.89 -16.91
CA CYS A 69 -7.05 5.09 -17.71
C CYS A 69 -5.63 5.16 -17.16
N TYR A 70 -5.16 6.35 -16.76
CA TYR A 70 -3.86 6.52 -16.10
C TYR A 70 -3.78 5.71 -14.80
N PHE A 71 -4.79 5.83 -13.94
CA PHE A 71 -4.82 5.16 -12.64
C PHE A 71 -4.86 3.63 -12.77
N VAL A 72 -5.78 3.09 -13.58
CA VAL A 72 -5.89 1.64 -13.78
C VAL A 72 -4.61 1.06 -14.40
N ARG A 73 -4.00 1.77 -15.36
CA ARG A 73 -2.77 1.27 -16.00
C ARG A 73 -1.58 1.25 -15.03
N ARG A 74 -1.50 2.22 -14.11
CA ARG A 74 -0.31 2.44 -13.29
C ARG A 74 -0.40 1.95 -11.85
N PHE A 75 -1.60 1.93 -11.27
CA PHE A 75 -1.82 1.67 -9.84
C PHE A 75 -2.76 0.48 -9.57
N VAL A 76 -3.13 -0.28 -10.61
CA VAL A 76 -3.91 -1.52 -10.45
C VAL A 76 -3.10 -2.66 -11.04
N SER A 77 -2.85 -3.71 -10.24
CA SER A 77 -2.20 -4.92 -10.71
C SER A 77 -3.15 -5.73 -11.58
N PRO A 78 -2.67 -6.34 -12.68
CA PRO A 78 -3.46 -7.31 -13.42
C PRO A 78 -3.81 -8.53 -12.56
N ASP A 79 -4.95 -9.14 -12.84
CA ASP A 79 -5.32 -10.42 -12.28
C ASP A 79 -4.71 -11.54 -13.14
N GLU A 80 -3.61 -12.14 -12.66
CA GLU A 80 -2.90 -13.24 -13.34
C GLU A 80 -3.57 -14.62 -13.16
N GLY A 81 -4.63 -14.70 -12.35
CA GLY A 81 -5.38 -15.95 -12.15
C GLY A 81 -4.66 -17.07 -11.38
N ASP A 82 -3.44 -16.81 -10.90
CA ASP A 82 -2.58 -17.76 -10.16
C ASP A 82 -2.90 -17.87 -8.66
N GLY A 83 -3.90 -17.12 -8.19
CA GLY A 83 -4.32 -17.10 -6.79
C GLY A 83 -3.50 -16.16 -5.90
N PHE A 84 -2.43 -15.54 -6.42
CA PHE A 84 -1.68 -14.52 -5.68
C PHE A 84 -2.49 -13.22 -5.59
N PRO A 85 -2.52 -12.52 -4.43
CA PRO A 85 -3.29 -11.29 -4.30
C PRO A 85 -2.63 -10.13 -5.08
N GLY A 86 -3.40 -9.50 -5.97
CA GLY A 86 -3.01 -8.25 -6.64
C GLY A 86 -3.33 -7.01 -5.81
N HIS A 87 -2.85 -5.85 -6.26
CA HIS A 87 -3.27 -4.56 -5.69
C HIS A 87 -4.44 -3.98 -6.51
N PHE A 88 -5.61 -3.87 -5.87
CA PHE A 88 -6.84 -3.34 -6.49
C PHE A 88 -7.33 -4.09 -7.73
N SER A 89 -6.94 -5.36 -7.92
CA SER A 89 -7.31 -6.15 -9.10
C SER A 89 -8.83 -6.37 -9.20
N PHE A 90 -9.54 -6.28 -8.06
CA PHE A 90 -11.00 -6.35 -8.00
C PHE A 90 -11.73 -5.12 -8.55
N LEU A 91 -11.09 -3.95 -8.71
CA LEU A 91 -11.79 -2.69 -9.01
C LEU A 91 -12.68 -2.75 -10.26
N PRO A 92 -12.23 -3.29 -11.41
CA PRO A 92 -13.06 -3.39 -12.61
C PRO A 92 -14.38 -4.15 -12.36
N SER A 93 -14.37 -5.15 -11.46
CA SER A 93 -15.56 -5.94 -11.12
C SER A 93 -16.55 -5.21 -10.21
N LEU A 94 -16.12 -4.14 -9.51
CA LEU A 94 -16.94 -3.34 -8.61
C LEU A 94 -17.51 -2.08 -9.27
N PHE A 95 -17.15 -1.81 -10.54
CA PHE A 95 -17.71 -0.70 -11.29
C PHE A 95 -19.14 -1.01 -11.73
N ASN A 96 -20.09 -0.35 -11.05
CA ASN A 96 -21.50 -0.40 -11.39
C ASN A 96 -21.83 0.73 -12.38
N HIS A 97 -22.04 0.38 -13.66
CA HIS A 97 -22.36 1.31 -14.76
C HIS A 97 -23.72 2.02 -14.66
N HIS A 98 -24.23 2.27 -13.44
CA HIS A 98 -25.42 3.07 -13.20
C HIS A 98 -25.15 4.55 -13.52
N LYS A 99 -26.20 5.27 -13.90
CA LYS A 99 -26.13 6.62 -14.48
C LYS A 99 -25.49 7.70 -13.60
N ASP A 100 -25.36 7.45 -12.28
CA ASP A 100 -24.87 8.45 -11.33
C ASP A 100 -23.41 8.23 -10.86
N GLY A 101 -22.76 7.16 -11.36
CA GLY A 101 -21.46 6.70 -10.88
C GLY A 101 -21.56 6.06 -9.49
N GLY A 102 -21.16 4.80 -9.38
CA GLY A 102 -21.16 4.10 -8.08
C GLY A 102 -20.24 4.78 -7.05
N LEU A 103 -20.41 4.44 -5.76
CA LEU A 103 -19.55 4.94 -4.68
C LEU A 103 -18.06 4.65 -4.97
N VAL A 104 -17.77 3.40 -5.36
CA VAL A 104 -16.42 2.94 -5.72
C VAL A 104 -15.88 3.64 -6.97
N GLU A 105 -16.71 3.85 -7.99
CA GLU A 105 -16.32 4.56 -9.22
C GLU A 105 -15.97 6.01 -8.93
N THR A 106 -16.78 6.68 -8.10
CA THR A 106 -16.52 8.07 -7.68
C THR A 106 -15.25 8.17 -6.84
N ALA A 107 -15.01 7.20 -5.95
CA ALA A 107 -13.79 7.10 -5.15
C ALA A 107 -12.56 6.88 -6.04
N THR A 108 -12.66 5.96 -6.99
CA THR A 108 -11.59 5.68 -7.94
C THR A 108 -11.28 6.91 -8.79
N LEU A 109 -12.32 7.59 -9.30
CA LEU A 109 -12.15 8.81 -10.08
C LEU A 109 -11.48 9.92 -9.27
N SER A 110 -11.84 10.07 -7.99
CA SER A 110 -11.22 11.02 -7.07
C SER A 110 -9.71 10.78 -6.95
N VAL A 111 -9.31 9.54 -6.63
CA VAL A 111 -7.90 9.15 -6.48
C VAL A 111 -7.16 9.27 -7.81
N ALA A 112 -7.79 8.84 -8.90
CA ALA A 112 -7.23 8.88 -10.24
C ALA A 112 -6.93 10.31 -10.71
N GLN A 113 -7.84 11.24 -10.46
CA GLN A 113 -7.64 12.66 -10.78
C GLN A 113 -6.50 13.27 -9.95
N LEU A 114 -6.36 12.88 -8.68
CA LEU A 114 -5.24 13.32 -7.85
C LEU A 114 -3.90 12.76 -8.34
N ALA A 115 -3.86 11.47 -8.70
CA ALA A 115 -2.69 10.83 -9.27
C ALA A 115 -2.27 11.50 -10.59
N ALA A 116 -3.25 11.79 -11.46
CA ALA A 116 -3.02 12.49 -12.72
C ALA A 116 -2.57 13.95 -12.47
N PHE A 117 -3.11 14.63 -11.45
CA PHE A 117 -2.61 15.94 -11.02
C PHE A 117 -1.14 15.88 -10.60
N ASN A 118 -0.76 14.90 -9.77
CA ASN A 118 0.63 14.75 -9.32
C ASN A 118 1.60 14.51 -10.48
N HIS A 119 1.14 13.90 -11.58
CA HIS A 119 1.93 13.68 -12.78
C HIS A 119 1.94 14.88 -13.74
N LEU A 120 0.79 15.52 -13.98
CA LEU A 120 0.60 16.53 -15.04
C LEU A 120 0.62 17.98 -14.54
N GLY A 121 0.43 18.22 -13.24
CA GLY A 121 0.37 19.56 -12.62
C GLY A 121 -0.85 20.40 -12.98
N ASN A 122 -1.95 19.80 -13.47
CA ASN A 122 -3.14 20.53 -13.86
C ASN A 122 -4.11 20.76 -12.68
N GLU A 123 -4.22 22.01 -12.21
CA GLU A 123 -5.09 22.41 -11.09
C GLU A 123 -6.58 22.06 -11.27
N GLU A 124 -7.07 21.94 -12.50
CA GLU A 124 -8.45 21.49 -12.72
C GLU A 124 -8.66 20.05 -12.23
N LEU A 125 -7.66 19.17 -12.39
CA LEU A 125 -7.70 17.80 -11.89
C LEU A 125 -7.73 17.79 -10.35
N ARG A 126 -6.94 18.64 -9.70
CA ARG A 126 -6.96 18.80 -8.23
C ARG A 126 -8.33 19.23 -7.73
N THR A 127 -8.92 20.24 -8.35
CA THR A 127 -10.25 20.76 -7.98
C THR A 127 -11.34 19.70 -8.15
N ARG A 128 -11.31 18.96 -9.27
CA ARG A 128 -12.27 17.86 -9.53
C ARG A 128 -12.10 16.72 -8.56
N SER A 129 -10.85 16.37 -8.25
CA SER A 129 -10.49 15.34 -7.28
C SER A 129 -11.08 15.66 -5.90
N LEU A 130 -10.83 16.85 -5.36
CA LEU A 130 -11.39 17.31 -4.07
C LEU A 130 -12.91 17.29 -4.04
N ARG A 131 -13.56 17.71 -5.15
CA ARG A 131 -15.03 17.67 -5.27
C ARG A 131 -15.55 16.23 -5.21
N ASN A 132 -14.91 15.29 -5.90
CA ASN A 132 -15.28 13.89 -5.89
C ASN A 132 -14.99 13.25 -4.53
N TYR A 133 -13.86 13.56 -3.89
CA TYR A 133 -13.54 13.16 -2.53
C TYR A 133 -14.67 13.53 -1.56
N GLY A 134 -15.11 14.80 -1.57
CA GLY A 134 -16.22 15.25 -0.72
C GLY A 134 -17.56 14.56 -1.02
N ARG A 135 -17.82 14.15 -2.27
CA ARG A 135 -18.99 13.33 -2.62
C ARG A 135 -18.88 11.92 -2.05
N VAL A 136 -17.69 11.32 -2.13
CA VAL A 136 -17.41 9.98 -1.62
C VAL A 136 -17.59 9.91 -0.12
N ILE A 137 -17.08 10.88 0.64
CA ILE A 137 -17.28 10.93 2.09
C ILE A 137 -18.77 10.98 2.46
N LYS A 138 -19.56 11.81 1.77
CA LYS A 138 -21.02 11.88 1.99
C LYS A 138 -21.73 10.58 1.64
N GLY A 139 -21.36 9.95 0.52
CA GLY A 139 -21.94 8.67 0.09
C GLY A 139 -21.57 7.54 1.04
N LEU A 140 -20.31 7.47 1.46
CA LEU A 140 -19.81 6.49 2.44
C LEU A 140 -20.55 6.62 3.77
N GLN A 141 -20.70 7.84 4.28
CA GLN A 141 -21.48 8.13 5.50
C GLN A 141 -22.92 7.62 5.42
N GLN A 142 -23.56 7.66 4.24
CA GLN A 142 -24.90 7.11 4.05
C GLN A 142 -24.88 5.58 3.99
N SER A 143 -23.91 4.97 3.30
CA SER A 143 -23.80 3.52 3.19
C SER A 143 -23.52 2.84 4.54
N ILE A 144 -22.72 3.45 5.41
CA ILE A 144 -22.40 2.88 6.73
C ILE A 144 -23.53 3.01 7.75
N GLN A 145 -24.57 3.84 7.49
CA GLN A 145 -25.73 3.95 8.37
C GLN A 145 -26.65 2.72 8.32
N SER A 146 -26.55 1.91 7.27
CA SER A 146 -27.30 0.66 7.13
C SER A 146 -26.37 -0.53 7.36
N ASP A 147 -26.67 -1.35 8.36
CA ASP A 147 -25.88 -2.54 8.69
C ASP A 147 -25.66 -3.49 7.49
N ALA A 148 -26.65 -3.65 6.62
CA ALA A 148 -26.53 -4.51 5.45
C ALA A 148 -25.60 -3.93 4.37
N GLN A 149 -25.59 -2.60 4.20
CA GLN A 149 -24.75 -1.93 3.20
C GLN A 149 -23.33 -1.69 3.73
N ALA A 150 -23.18 -1.45 5.04
CA ALA A 150 -21.88 -1.24 5.69
C ALA A 150 -20.91 -2.42 5.47
N LEU A 151 -21.45 -3.63 5.33
CA LEU A 151 -20.68 -4.86 5.14
C LEU A 151 -20.45 -5.20 3.66
N ASP A 152 -20.82 -4.36 2.70
CA ASP A 152 -20.59 -4.60 1.27
C ASP A 152 -19.12 -4.35 0.86
N ASP A 153 -18.63 -5.10 -0.13
CA ASP A 153 -17.25 -5.03 -0.65
C ASP A 153 -16.97 -3.64 -1.20
N SER A 154 -18.01 -2.98 -1.70
CA SER A 154 -17.95 -1.60 -2.17
C SER A 154 -17.52 -0.61 -1.09
N VAL A 155 -17.87 -0.84 0.17
CA VAL A 155 -17.51 0.03 1.30
C VAL A 155 -16.03 -0.10 1.63
N ILE A 156 -15.52 -1.33 1.78
CA ILE A 156 -14.09 -1.57 2.06
C ILE A 156 -13.22 -1.08 0.90
N ALA A 157 -13.60 -1.37 -0.34
CA ALA A 157 -12.92 -0.86 -1.53
C ALA A 157 -12.84 0.67 -1.54
N THR A 158 -13.94 1.34 -1.19
CA THR A 158 -14.00 2.81 -1.10
C THR A 158 -13.06 3.34 -0.01
N ILE A 159 -13.03 2.72 1.17
CA ILE A 159 -12.13 3.14 2.26
C ILE A 159 -10.66 2.96 1.85
N LEU A 160 -10.31 1.84 1.23
CA LEU A 160 -8.95 1.61 0.74
C LEU A 160 -8.51 2.65 -0.30
N LEU A 161 -9.41 3.05 -1.20
CA LEU A 161 -9.17 4.13 -2.15
C LEU A 161 -8.97 5.48 -1.44
N LEU A 162 -9.73 5.77 -0.38
CA LEU A 162 -9.53 6.99 0.43
C LEU A 162 -8.19 6.96 1.19
N CYS A 163 -7.73 5.80 1.67
CA CYS A 163 -6.38 5.67 2.22
C CYS A 163 -5.32 5.96 1.15
N THR A 164 -5.48 5.43 -0.06
CA THR A 164 -4.58 5.74 -1.19
C THR A 164 -4.64 7.22 -1.60
N TYR A 165 -5.81 7.87 -1.49
CA TYR A 165 -5.94 9.31 -1.69
C TYR A 165 -5.02 10.07 -0.74
N LYS A 166 -5.01 9.69 0.55
CA LYS A 166 -4.13 10.31 1.57
C LYS A 166 -2.64 10.12 1.23
N ASP A 167 -2.24 8.95 0.73
CA ASP A 167 -0.86 8.74 0.26
C ASP A 167 -0.47 9.70 -0.87
N PHE A 168 -1.41 9.95 -1.80
CA PHE A 168 -1.18 10.84 -2.95
C PHE A 168 -1.29 12.33 -2.60
N SER A 169 -2.12 12.72 -1.62
CA SER A 169 -2.21 14.12 -1.20
C SER A 169 -1.01 14.50 -0.34
N GLY A 170 -0.45 13.55 0.42
CA GLY A 170 0.56 13.81 1.44
C GLY A 170 -0.04 14.34 2.75
N GLU A 171 -1.36 14.55 2.82
CA GLU A 171 -2.09 15.18 3.93
C GLU A 171 -2.45 14.18 5.05
N GLY A 172 -1.68 13.11 5.26
CA GLY A 172 -2.18 11.94 6.00
C GLY A 172 -1.19 11.19 6.85
N LEU A 173 -0.25 11.88 7.52
CA LEU A 173 0.70 11.22 8.40
C LEU A 173 0.58 11.83 9.79
N GLY A 174 -0.25 11.19 10.64
CA GLY A 174 -0.53 11.63 12.01
C GLY A 174 -1.87 12.36 12.17
N ASP A 175 -2.80 12.21 11.21
CA ASP A 175 -4.14 12.80 11.33
C ASP A 175 -5.00 11.91 12.24
N PRO A 176 -5.50 12.41 13.39
CA PRO A 176 -6.38 11.63 14.26
C PRO A 176 -7.71 11.24 13.58
N ASN A 177 -8.03 11.80 12.40
CA ASN A 177 -9.20 11.47 11.59
C ASN A 177 -8.92 10.42 10.49
N GLU A 178 -7.94 9.54 10.70
CA GLU A 178 -7.65 8.45 9.78
C GLU A 178 -8.74 7.37 9.73
N HIS A 179 -8.81 6.68 8.60
CA HIS A 179 -9.86 5.69 8.33
C HIS A 179 -9.63 4.34 9.03
N ALA A 180 -8.55 4.19 9.80
CA ALA A 180 -8.13 2.93 10.41
C ALA A 180 -9.15 2.36 11.38
N SER A 181 -9.69 3.17 12.30
CA SER A 181 -10.69 2.72 13.28
C SER A 181 -11.96 2.18 12.61
N GLY A 182 -12.48 2.91 11.62
CA GLY A 182 -13.64 2.50 10.84
C GLY A 182 -13.36 1.24 10.01
N LEU A 183 -12.17 1.17 9.39
CA LEU A 183 -11.75 0.00 8.62
C LEU A 183 -11.65 -1.25 9.51
N PHE A 184 -10.99 -1.15 10.66
CA PHE A 184 -10.87 -2.22 11.65
C PHE A 184 -12.24 -2.76 12.07
N TYR A 185 -13.15 -1.87 12.49
CA TYR A 185 -14.48 -2.25 12.94
C TYR A 185 -15.29 -2.96 11.85
N LEU A 186 -15.20 -2.50 10.59
CA LEU A 186 -15.89 -3.14 9.48
C LEU A 186 -15.31 -4.52 9.14
N LEU A 187 -13.99 -4.69 9.20
CA LEU A 187 -13.35 -5.99 9.00
C LEU A 187 -13.76 -6.98 10.09
N GLU A 188 -13.78 -6.55 11.36
CA GLU A 188 -14.21 -7.36 12.49
C GLU A 188 -15.67 -7.80 12.33
N ARG A 189 -16.57 -6.87 11.98
CA ARG A 189 -17.99 -7.19 11.75
C ARG A 189 -18.24 -8.12 10.57
N ARG A 190 -17.45 -8.03 9.51
CA ARG A 190 -17.52 -8.95 8.36
C ARG A 190 -17.14 -10.37 8.75
N GLY A 191 -16.24 -10.52 9.72
CA GLY A 191 -15.82 -11.79 10.28
C GLY A 191 -15.06 -12.69 9.30
N PRO A 192 -14.75 -13.93 9.69
CA PRO A 192 -13.89 -14.82 8.92
C PRO A 192 -14.45 -15.24 7.55
N SER A 193 -15.76 -15.14 7.32
CA SER A 193 -16.37 -15.55 6.05
C SER A 193 -15.94 -14.69 4.86
N GLN A 194 -15.44 -13.46 5.10
CA GLN A 194 -15.02 -12.55 4.04
C GLN A 194 -13.87 -13.11 3.20
N ILE A 195 -12.96 -13.88 3.81
CA ILE A 195 -11.84 -14.52 3.10
C ILE A 195 -12.24 -15.77 2.30
N GLY A 196 -13.50 -16.21 2.41
CA GLY A 196 -14.02 -17.34 1.65
C GLY A 196 -14.23 -17.06 0.16
N THR A 197 -14.10 -15.79 -0.26
CA THR A 197 -14.13 -15.39 -1.66
C THR A 197 -12.80 -14.74 -2.04
N ARG A 198 -12.38 -14.92 -3.29
CA ARG A 198 -11.14 -14.31 -3.80
C ARG A 198 -11.09 -12.80 -3.58
N ARG A 199 -12.16 -12.11 -3.96
CA ARG A 199 -12.29 -10.64 -3.80
C ARG A 199 -12.25 -10.22 -2.34
N GLY A 200 -12.99 -10.92 -1.47
CA GLY A 200 -13.00 -10.61 -0.04
C GLY A 200 -11.66 -10.88 0.64
N ALA A 201 -10.92 -11.91 0.21
CA ALA A 201 -9.56 -12.18 0.67
C ALA A 201 -8.58 -11.07 0.27
N GLU A 202 -8.62 -10.59 -0.97
CA GLU A 202 -7.79 -9.46 -1.42
C GLU A 202 -8.13 -8.17 -0.67
N LEU A 203 -9.42 -7.85 -0.51
CA LEU A 203 -9.87 -6.70 0.28
C LEU A 203 -9.37 -6.78 1.73
N PHE A 204 -9.49 -7.96 2.35
CA PHE A 204 -9.02 -8.19 3.71
C PHE A 204 -7.50 -8.01 3.81
N LEU A 205 -6.73 -8.57 2.88
CA LEU A 205 -5.27 -8.47 2.85
C LEU A 205 -4.79 -7.02 2.71
N LEU A 206 -5.36 -6.27 1.74
CA LEU A 206 -5.02 -4.86 1.56
C LEU A 206 -5.43 -4.03 2.78
N ALA A 207 -6.59 -4.30 3.38
CA ALA A 207 -7.05 -3.60 4.56
C ALA A 207 -6.18 -3.89 5.79
N LEU A 208 -5.78 -5.14 6.00
CA LEU A 208 -4.88 -5.52 7.08
C LEU A 208 -3.52 -4.85 6.93
N LEU A 209 -2.97 -4.82 5.71
CA LEU A 209 -1.73 -4.10 5.43
C LEU A 209 -1.85 -2.60 5.73
N ARG A 210 -2.99 -1.97 5.39
CA ARG A 210 -3.25 -0.57 5.75
C ARG A 210 -3.29 -0.36 7.27
N LEU A 211 -3.95 -1.24 8.02
CA LEU A 211 -4.01 -1.16 9.48
C LEU A 211 -2.64 -1.38 10.13
N GLN A 212 -1.83 -2.30 9.62
CA GLN A 212 -0.48 -2.53 10.12
C GLN A 212 0.43 -1.32 9.90
N ILE A 213 0.36 -0.70 8.71
CA ILE A 213 1.08 0.55 8.42
C ILE A 213 0.60 1.66 9.37
N TYR A 214 -0.71 1.78 9.58
CA TYR A 214 -1.28 2.74 10.53
C TYR A 214 -0.71 2.54 11.94
N SER A 215 -0.84 1.31 12.47
CA SER A 215 -0.36 0.93 13.79
C SER A 215 1.13 1.19 13.97
N PHE A 216 1.92 0.87 12.95
CA PHE A 216 3.35 1.18 12.92
C PHE A 216 3.63 2.69 13.02
N LEU A 217 2.96 3.50 12.20
CA LEU A 217 3.17 4.95 12.15
C LEU A 217 2.71 5.66 13.43
N HIS A 218 1.66 5.16 14.06
CA HIS A 218 1.06 5.76 15.26
C HIS A 218 1.59 5.17 16.57
N GLY A 219 2.36 4.06 16.51
CA GLY A 219 2.85 3.37 17.71
C GLY A 219 1.74 2.70 18.53
N ASP A 220 0.61 2.39 17.89
CA ASP A 220 -0.60 1.86 18.52
C ASP A 220 -0.91 0.45 18.01
N ASP A 221 -1.12 -0.51 18.90
CA ASP A 221 -1.46 -1.88 18.55
C ASP A 221 -2.97 -2.19 18.56
N THR A 222 -3.83 -1.18 18.83
CA THR A 222 -5.29 -1.33 18.89
C THR A 222 -5.90 -1.97 17.64
N TYR A 223 -5.31 -1.72 16.46
CA TYR A 223 -5.88 -2.13 15.17
C TYR A 223 -5.15 -3.28 14.48
N THR A 224 -4.28 -4.02 15.17
CA THR A 224 -3.37 -4.97 14.51
C THR A 224 -4.02 -6.30 14.11
N ASP A 225 -5.09 -6.76 14.75
CA ASP A 225 -5.69 -8.08 14.46
C ASP A 225 -7.24 -8.07 14.46
N PRO A 226 -7.88 -7.57 13.39
CA PRO A 226 -9.34 -7.53 13.29
C PRO A 226 -9.94 -8.94 13.30
N GLY A 227 -10.58 -9.30 14.41
CA GLY A 227 -11.30 -10.56 14.59
C GLY A 227 -10.43 -11.81 14.69
N ALA A 228 -9.13 -11.69 14.98
CA ALA A 228 -8.16 -12.80 15.04
C ALA A 228 -8.06 -13.63 13.75
N ILE A 229 -8.54 -13.09 12.63
CA ILE A 229 -8.73 -13.83 11.37
C ILE A 229 -7.37 -14.25 10.80
N ALA A 230 -6.41 -13.32 10.75
CA ALA A 230 -5.07 -13.60 10.23
C ALA A 230 -4.34 -14.64 11.09
N THR A 231 -4.47 -14.55 12.42
CA THR A 231 -3.89 -15.49 13.37
C THR A 231 -4.43 -16.91 13.20
N VAL A 232 -5.74 -17.06 12.99
CA VAL A 232 -6.37 -18.38 12.81
C VAL A 232 -6.03 -19.01 11.46
N ILE A 233 -5.99 -18.22 10.39
CA ILE A 233 -5.76 -18.77 9.03
C ILE A 233 -4.27 -18.91 8.71
N GLY A 234 -3.42 -18.05 9.31
CA GLY A 234 -1.97 -18.13 9.19
C GLY A 234 -1.37 -19.45 9.68
N ILE A 235 -2.13 -20.28 10.38
CA ILE A 235 -1.74 -21.67 10.70
C ILE A 235 -1.50 -22.49 9.43
N PHE A 236 -2.27 -22.27 8.37
CA PHE A 236 -2.29 -23.13 7.18
C PHE A 236 -1.66 -22.50 5.94
N ASP A 237 -1.42 -21.20 5.97
CA ASP A 237 -1.00 -20.43 4.81
C ASP A 237 0.18 -19.50 5.18
N PRO A 238 1.40 -19.73 4.67
CA PRO A 238 2.56 -18.90 4.96
C PRO A 238 2.40 -17.42 4.56
N LEU A 239 1.63 -17.08 3.52
CA LEU A 239 1.38 -15.69 3.16
C LEU A 239 0.53 -14.98 4.23
N LEU A 240 -0.50 -15.66 4.73
CA LEU A 240 -1.32 -15.12 5.82
C LEU A 240 -0.60 -15.18 7.17
N ARG A 241 0.29 -16.17 7.36
CA ARG A 241 1.19 -16.26 8.53
C ARG A 241 2.10 -15.05 8.61
N ALA A 242 2.70 -14.64 7.49
CA ALA A 242 3.51 -13.43 7.41
C ALA A 242 2.73 -12.21 7.93
N LEU A 243 1.47 -12.02 7.53
CA LEU A 243 0.65 -10.93 8.05
C LEU A 243 0.39 -11.03 9.55
N ALA A 244 0.07 -12.22 10.07
CA ALA A 244 -0.12 -12.43 11.51
C ALA A 244 1.17 -12.11 12.30
N MET A 245 2.33 -12.46 11.75
CA MET A 245 3.64 -12.15 12.32
C MET A 245 3.92 -10.63 12.36
N MET A 246 3.50 -9.89 11.33
CA MET A 246 3.57 -8.42 11.33
C MET A 246 2.72 -7.84 12.46
N SER A 247 1.48 -8.31 12.64
CA SER A 247 0.59 -7.87 13.72
C SER A 247 1.16 -8.16 15.10
N ARG A 248 1.67 -9.38 15.32
CA ARG A 248 2.29 -9.77 16.59
C ARG A 248 3.53 -8.93 16.91
N THR A 249 4.33 -8.62 15.90
CA THR A 249 5.48 -7.73 16.03
C THR A 249 5.10 -6.34 16.54
N LEU A 250 4.00 -5.78 16.04
CA LEU A 250 3.53 -4.46 16.47
C LEU A 250 3.07 -4.47 17.93
N SER A 251 2.39 -5.52 18.38
CA SER A 251 2.01 -5.66 19.79
C SER A 251 3.22 -5.85 20.72
N LEU A 252 4.20 -6.67 20.32
CA LEU A 252 5.46 -6.82 21.07
C LEU A 252 6.21 -5.49 21.18
N ARG A 253 6.29 -4.74 20.08
CA ARG A 253 6.84 -3.38 20.09
C ARG A 253 6.09 -2.51 21.10
N HIS A 254 4.77 -2.43 21.02
CA HIS A 254 3.98 -1.60 21.92
C HIS A 254 4.21 -1.94 23.39
N ARG A 255 4.23 -3.23 23.74
CA ARG A 255 4.56 -3.72 25.09
C ARG A 255 5.97 -3.32 25.53
N LEU A 256 6.99 -3.47 24.67
CA LEU A 256 8.37 -3.05 24.99
C LEU A 256 8.43 -1.55 25.30
N PHE A 257 7.73 -0.72 24.53
CA PHE A 257 7.67 0.73 24.77
C PHE A 257 6.95 1.08 26.09
N GLN A 258 5.83 0.40 26.40
CA GLN A 258 5.13 0.61 27.68
C GLN A 258 6.01 0.26 28.90
N PHE A 259 6.82 -0.79 28.81
CA PHE A 259 7.77 -1.15 29.87
C PHE A 259 8.81 -0.05 30.09
N VAL A 260 9.40 0.48 29.02
CA VAL A 260 10.39 1.57 29.09
C VAL A 260 9.80 2.84 29.71
N GLU A 261 8.57 3.21 29.32
CA GLU A 261 7.90 4.37 29.91
C GLU A 261 7.66 4.17 31.40
N SER A 262 7.19 2.99 31.81
CA SER A 262 6.87 2.68 33.21
C SER A 262 8.11 2.76 34.13
N GLU A 263 9.26 2.22 33.69
CA GLU A 263 10.54 2.30 34.39
C GLU A 263 11.04 3.74 34.55
N SER A 264 10.91 4.56 33.50
CA SER A 264 11.36 5.96 33.53
C SER A 264 10.60 6.83 34.55
N PHE A 265 9.34 6.50 34.85
CA PHE A 265 8.55 7.18 35.89
C PHE A 265 8.87 6.69 37.30
N GLN A 266 9.30 5.43 37.47
CA GLN A 266 9.59 4.86 38.79
C GLN A 266 10.94 5.35 39.36
N GLN A 267 11.93 5.67 38.52
CA GLN A 267 13.20 6.26 38.97
C GLN A 267 13.05 7.63 39.68
N GLY A 268 11.90 8.31 39.56
CA GLY A 268 11.59 9.56 40.26
C GLY A 268 10.81 9.41 41.58
N GLY A 269 10.40 8.20 41.96
CA GLY A 269 9.52 7.93 43.10
C GLY A 269 10.22 7.20 44.27
N SER A 270 9.81 7.50 45.50
CA SER A 270 10.38 6.90 46.72
C SER A 270 10.24 5.37 46.74
N PRO A 271 11.26 4.60 47.16
CA PRO A 271 11.29 3.14 47.01
C PRO A 271 10.46 2.47 48.11
N SER A 272 9.31 1.93 47.76
CA SER A 272 8.55 1.09 48.67
C SER A 272 7.73 0.02 47.92
N ALA A 273 8.38 -1.02 47.36
CA ALA A 273 7.70 -2.27 46.99
C ALA A 273 8.65 -3.43 46.58
N SER A 274 9.34 -4.07 47.53
CA SER A 274 10.21 -5.24 47.23
C SER A 274 9.48 -6.49 46.69
N SER A 275 8.15 -6.48 46.56
CA SER A 275 7.35 -7.57 45.99
C SER A 275 6.79 -7.27 44.60
N GLU A 276 6.75 -5.99 44.18
CA GLU A 276 6.31 -5.59 42.85
C GLU A 276 7.47 -5.72 41.85
N ASP A 277 8.69 -5.37 42.27
CA ASP A 277 9.92 -5.50 41.47
C ASP A 277 10.14 -6.93 40.94
N SER A 278 9.93 -7.95 41.77
CA SER A 278 10.13 -9.36 41.35
C SER A 278 9.13 -9.84 40.28
N LYS A 279 7.94 -9.23 40.22
CA LYS A 279 6.93 -9.57 39.20
C LYS A 279 7.22 -8.81 37.90
N SER A 280 7.63 -7.55 38.00
CA SER A 280 8.04 -6.74 36.86
C SER A 280 9.21 -7.38 36.10
N ALA A 281 10.23 -7.86 36.82
CA ALA A 281 11.39 -8.51 36.23
C ALA A 281 11.07 -9.84 35.50
N GLU A 282 10.14 -10.63 36.02
CA GLU A 282 9.69 -11.87 35.35
C GLU A 282 8.85 -11.55 34.11
N GLU A 283 7.99 -10.53 34.17
CA GLU A 283 7.19 -10.07 33.02
C GLU A 283 8.07 -9.51 31.90
N GLU A 284 9.12 -8.74 32.24
CA GLU A 284 10.16 -8.29 31.30
C GLU A 284 10.84 -9.48 30.63
N ARG A 285 11.31 -10.46 31.43
CA ARG A 285 12.02 -11.63 30.90
C ARG A 285 11.14 -12.43 29.94
N LEU A 286 9.87 -12.60 30.27
CA LEU A 286 8.89 -13.26 29.39
C LEU A 286 8.67 -12.47 28.10
N LEU A 287 8.55 -11.14 28.19
CA LEU A 287 8.40 -10.29 27.00
C LEU A 287 9.62 -10.37 26.07
N LEU A 288 10.83 -10.34 26.62
CA LEU A 288 12.06 -10.51 25.83
C LEU A 288 12.12 -11.89 25.19
N GLN A 289 11.75 -12.94 25.93
CA GLN A 289 11.64 -14.28 25.38
C GLN A 289 10.64 -14.34 24.22
N GLU A 290 9.46 -13.74 24.36
CA GLU A 290 8.47 -13.66 23.27
C GLU A 290 9.03 -12.93 22.03
N CYS A 291 9.89 -11.91 22.22
CA CYS A 291 10.55 -11.22 21.11
C CYS A 291 11.54 -12.13 20.38
N PHE A 292 12.37 -12.89 21.11
CA PHE A 292 13.28 -13.86 20.49
C PHE A 292 12.52 -15.01 19.79
N ASP A 293 11.46 -15.54 20.41
CA ASP A 293 10.58 -16.54 19.79
C ASP A 293 9.95 -16.03 18.49
N MET A 294 9.64 -14.72 18.43
CA MET A 294 9.14 -14.07 17.22
C MET A 294 10.23 -13.97 16.14
N LEU A 295 11.48 -13.67 16.49
CA LEU A 295 12.60 -13.73 15.54
C LEU A 295 12.82 -15.15 14.99
N ASP A 296 12.71 -16.18 15.84
CA ASP A 296 12.76 -17.58 15.41
C ASP A 296 11.60 -17.93 14.49
N SER A 297 10.41 -17.36 14.73
CA SER A 297 9.26 -17.52 13.83
C SER A 297 9.52 -16.90 12.46
N PHE A 298 10.21 -15.76 12.37
CA PHE A 298 10.66 -15.20 11.08
C PHE A 298 11.65 -16.13 10.38
N HIS A 299 12.60 -16.72 11.12
CA HIS A 299 13.55 -17.65 10.55
C HIS A 299 12.89 -18.94 10.04
N ALA A 300 11.93 -19.50 10.79
CA ALA A 300 11.16 -20.65 10.38
C ALA A 300 10.32 -20.35 9.12
N TRP A 301 9.70 -19.18 9.06
CA TRP A 301 8.97 -18.72 7.88
C TRP A 301 9.89 -18.62 6.65
N ASP A 302 11.09 -18.05 6.79
CA ASP A 302 12.07 -17.97 5.72
C ASP A 302 12.42 -19.36 5.14
N CYS A 303 12.52 -20.38 6.00
CA CYS A 303 12.86 -21.75 5.60
C CYS A 303 11.73 -22.46 4.83
N GLU A 304 10.48 -22.24 5.22
CA GLU A 304 9.32 -22.95 4.65
C GLU A 304 8.70 -22.23 3.44
N ALA A 305 8.79 -20.91 3.40
CA ALA A 305 8.08 -20.07 2.43
C ALA A 305 8.45 -20.41 0.98
N ALA A 306 9.74 -20.66 0.70
CA ALA A 306 10.19 -21.05 -0.64
C ALA A 306 9.46 -22.30 -1.16
N THR A 307 9.32 -23.32 -0.31
CA THR A 307 8.64 -24.59 -0.68
C THR A 307 7.15 -24.37 -0.89
N TYR A 308 6.51 -23.58 -0.03
CA TYR A 308 5.10 -23.24 -0.21
C TYR A 308 4.86 -22.46 -1.50
N TRP A 309 5.68 -21.45 -1.82
CA TRP A 309 5.54 -20.66 -3.04
C TRP A 309 5.62 -21.53 -4.29
N GLN A 310 6.61 -22.43 -4.36
CA GLN A 310 6.80 -23.34 -5.49
C GLN A 310 5.62 -24.30 -5.68
N ASN A 311 4.99 -24.74 -4.59
CA ASN A 311 3.88 -25.69 -4.64
C ASN A 311 2.53 -25.02 -4.93
N THR A 312 2.38 -23.75 -4.54
CA THR A 312 1.09 -23.04 -4.58
C THR A 312 0.96 -22.15 -5.82
N PHE A 313 2.05 -21.50 -6.24
CA PHE A 313 2.02 -20.51 -7.32
C PHE A 313 2.88 -20.94 -8.51
N GLU A 314 2.31 -20.88 -9.72
CA GLU A 314 3.00 -21.28 -10.93
C GLU A 314 3.89 -20.15 -11.45
N GLY A 315 5.20 -20.40 -11.60
CA GLY A 315 6.13 -19.48 -12.26
C GLY A 315 6.54 -18.24 -11.45
N ARG A 316 6.19 -18.16 -10.16
CA ARG A 316 6.60 -17.08 -9.25
C ARG A 316 8.05 -17.24 -8.79
N GLY A 317 8.72 -16.11 -8.54
CA GLY A 317 9.95 -16.08 -7.76
C GLY A 317 9.68 -16.54 -6.32
N VAL A 318 10.68 -17.10 -5.66
CA VAL A 318 10.50 -17.74 -4.35
C VAL A 318 11.07 -16.85 -3.25
N PRO A 319 10.41 -16.72 -2.09
CA PRO A 319 10.99 -16.11 -0.89
C PRO A 319 12.35 -16.71 -0.55
N THR A 320 13.27 -15.88 -0.04
CA THR A 320 14.64 -16.31 0.30
C THR A 320 14.93 -16.10 1.77
N MET A 321 16.02 -16.72 2.25
CA MET A 321 16.49 -16.50 3.61
C MET A 321 16.98 -15.06 3.79
N LEU A 322 17.03 -14.60 5.05
CA LEU A 322 17.55 -13.27 5.40
C LEU A 322 18.99 -13.09 4.88
N GLY A 323 19.20 -12.04 4.09
CA GLY A 323 20.49 -11.62 3.54
C GLY A 323 20.83 -12.24 2.18
N GLU A 324 20.10 -13.25 1.71
CA GLU A 324 20.36 -13.87 0.41
C GLU A 324 20.00 -12.95 -0.77
N MET A 325 18.95 -12.14 -0.60
CA MET A 325 18.53 -11.19 -1.62
C MET A 325 19.53 -10.03 -1.74
N GLY A 326 19.99 -9.50 -0.61
CA GLY A 326 21.04 -8.49 -0.55
C GLY A 326 22.38 -8.96 -1.15
N ALA A 327 22.67 -10.26 -1.09
CA ALA A 327 23.86 -10.86 -1.71
C ALA A 327 23.77 -10.99 -3.25
N GLY A 328 22.58 -10.80 -3.84
CA GLY A 328 22.38 -10.82 -5.30
C GLY A 328 22.32 -12.22 -5.93
N ASN A 329 22.04 -13.25 -5.13
CA ASN A 329 22.03 -14.64 -5.60
C ASN A 329 20.68 -15.10 -6.17
N MET A 330 19.64 -14.28 -6.06
CA MET A 330 18.25 -14.65 -6.32
C MET A 330 17.49 -13.52 -7.03
N HIS A 331 16.40 -13.89 -7.68
CA HIS A 331 15.51 -12.97 -8.41
C HIS A 331 14.07 -13.17 -7.97
N TYR A 332 13.34 -12.05 -7.86
CA TYR A 332 11.92 -12.06 -7.53
C TYR A 332 11.08 -11.59 -8.72
N ASP A 333 9.81 -12.01 -8.77
CA ASP A 333 8.78 -11.25 -9.46
C ASP A 333 8.33 -10.05 -8.61
N ALA A 334 7.57 -9.13 -9.19
CA ALA A 334 7.19 -7.88 -8.55
C ALA A 334 6.36 -8.09 -7.27
N GLU A 335 5.40 -9.01 -7.32
CA GLU A 335 4.51 -9.29 -6.20
C GLU A 335 5.24 -10.01 -5.05
N THR A 336 6.08 -11.00 -5.36
CA THR A 336 6.94 -11.63 -4.34
C THR A 336 7.87 -10.61 -3.70
N ALA A 337 8.48 -9.72 -4.48
CA ALA A 337 9.33 -8.64 -3.94
C ALA A 337 8.57 -7.73 -2.96
N CYS A 338 7.31 -7.39 -3.25
CA CYS A 338 6.48 -6.59 -2.34
C CYS A 338 6.25 -7.30 -1.01
N ILE A 339 5.88 -8.59 -1.04
CA ILE A 339 5.68 -9.38 0.19
C ILE A 339 6.98 -9.48 0.98
N MET A 340 8.11 -9.74 0.32
CA MET A 340 9.40 -9.81 1.00
C MET A 340 9.77 -8.47 1.66
N ILE A 341 9.53 -7.34 1.01
CA ILE A 341 9.74 -6.02 1.63
C ILE A 341 8.86 -5.83 2.89
N LEU A 342 7.61 -6.29 2.87
CA LEU A 342 6.68 -6.19 4.01
C LEU A 342 7.08 -7.11 5.17
N VAL A 343 7.49 -8.35 4.88
CA VAL A 343 7.96 -9.29 5.92
C VAL A 343 9.25 -8.79 6.55
N ARG A 344 10.20 -8.32 5.74
CA ARG A 344 11.47 -7.76 6.22
C ARG A 344 11.26 -6.46 6.99
N SER A 345 10.28 -5.63 6.63
CA SER A 345 9.97 -4.41 7.40
C SER A 345 9.42 -4.74 8.79
N ALA A 346 8.57 -5.76 8.95
CA ALA A 346 8.15 -6.19 10.28
C ALA A 346 9.31 -6.75 11.10
N ARG A 347 10.16 -7.60 10.52
CA ARG A 347 11.36 -8.07 11.23
C ARG A 347 12.26 -6.91 11.66
N LEU A 348 12.45 -5.91 10.79
CA LEU A 348 13.19 -4.68 11.09
C LEU A 348 12.58 -3.90 12.26
N ILE A 349 11.25 -3.77 12.32
CA ILE A 349 10.53 -3.13 13.43
C ILE A 349 10.85 -3.82 14.76
N LEU A 350 10.80 -5.15 14.80
CA LEU A 350 11.08 -5.90 16.02
C LEU A 350 12.54 -5.74 16.47
N LEU A 351 13.48 -5.96 15.55
CA LEU A 351 14.92 -5.82 15.81
C LEU A 351 15.25 -4.43 16.36
N GLN A 352 14.71 -3.39 15.73
CA GLN A 352 14.92 -2.02 16.17
C GLN A 352 14.29 -1.76 17.54
N SER A 353 13.10 -2.30 17.83
CA SER A 353 12.44 -2.14 19.13
C SER A 353 13.24 -2.80 20.25
N MET A 354 13.80 -4.00 20.01
CA MET A 354 14.66 -4.70 20.98
C MET A 354 15.97 -3.96 21.24
N LEU A 355 16.62 -3.44 20.19
CA LEU A 355 17.85 -2.66 20.32
C LEU A 355 17.62 -1.34 21.08
N LEU A 356 16.50 -0.68 20.82
CA LEU A 356 16.11 0.54 21.53
C LEU A 356 15.83 0.28 23.01
N TYR A 357 15.08 -0.78 23.28
CA TYR A 357 14.81 -1.24 24.64
C TYR A 357 16.12 -1.42 25.42
N GLN A 358 17.07 -2.18 24.86
CA GLN A 358 18.38 -2.40 25.46
C GLN A 358 19.16 -1.09 25.66
N SER A 359 19.16 -0.18 24.69
CA SER A 359 19.87 1.10 24.82
C SER A 359 19.28 2.02 25.90
N THR A 360 17.98 1.91 26.18
CA THR A 360 17.30 2.78 27.16
C THR A 360 17.50 2.28 28.60
N LEU A 361 17.77 0.98 28.78
CA LEU A 361 17.97 0.36 30.08
C LEU A 361 19.43 0.19 30.49
N GLN A 362 20.40 0.63 29.68
CA GLN A 362 21.78 0.69 30.17
C GLN A 362 21.86 1.75 31.27
N PRO A 363 22.10 1.38 32.54
CA PRO A 363 22.28 2.36 33.59
C PRO A 363 23.55 3.17 33.30
N GLU A 364 23.47 4.49 33.45
CA GLU A 364 24.65 5.31 33.69
C GLU A 364 25.35 4.71 34.92
N GLU A 365 26.63 4.40 34.77
CA GLU A 365 27.47 3.63 35.69
C GLU A 365 27.16 3.89 37.18
N GLU A 366 26.54 2.93 37.90
CA GLU A 366 26.56 2.91 39.37
C GLU A 366 26.22 1.51 39.96
N ASP A 367 27.29 0.79 40.35
CA ASP A 367 27.43 -0.10 41.52
C ASP A 367 26.34 -1.15 41.87
N GLN A 368 25.98 -2.09 40.99
CA GLN A 368 25.32 -3.36 41.39
C GLN A 368 25.93 -4.59 40.68
N GLU A 369 26.77 -5.34 41.39
CA GLU A 369 27.73 -6.29 40.80
C GLU A 369 27.24 -7.73 40.51
N ASP A 370 26.11 -8.20 41.03
CA ASP A 370 25.83 -9.67 41.01
C ASP A 370 24.76 -10.18 40.00
N GLU A 371 23.58 -9.55 39.84
CA GLU A 371 22.55 -9.99 38.85
C GLU A 371 22.64 -9.25 37.50
N SER A 372 23.05 -7.99 37.52
CA SER A 372 23.27 -7.15 36.32
C SER A 372 24.32 -7.75 35.36
N SER A 373 25.29 -8.49 35.91
CA SER A 373 26.38 -9.12 35.16
C SER A 373 25.91 -10.16 34.12
N SER A 374 24.94 -11.01 34.48
CA SER A 374 24.44 -12.05 33.56
C SER A 374 23.57 -11.48 32.44
N TYR A 375 22.70 -10.50 32.76
CA TYR A 375 21.84 -9.82 31.79
C TYR A 375 22.67 -8.99 30.81
N GLN A 376 23.64 -8.24 31.32
CA GLN A 376 24.57 -7.45 30.50
C GLN A 376 25.43 -8.35 29.60
N ALA A 377 25.89 -9.50 30.09
CA ALA A 377 26.66 -10.46 29.29
C ALA A 377 25.83 -11.11 28.16
N MET A 378 24.53 -11.32 28.38
CA MET A 378 23.60 -11.79 27.34
C MET A 378 23.46 -10.74 26.24
N TRP A 379 23.11 -9.50 26.59
CA TRP A 379 22.95 -8.42 25.61
C TRP A 379 24.25 -8.08 24.87
N ALA A 380 25.40 -8.16 25.53
CA ALA A 380 26.71 -7.98 24.87
C ALA A 380 26.95 -8.97 23.72
N GLN A 381 26.36 -10.18 23.79
CA GLN A 381 26.41 -11.17 22.71
C GLN A 381 25.29 -10.95 21.69
N CYS A 382 24.09 -10.57 22.12
CA CYS A 382 22.93 -10.41 21.26
C CYS A 382 22.99 -9.15 20.39
N VAL A 383 23.42 -8.00 20.93
CA VAL A 383 23.40 -6.70 20.23
C VAL A 383 24.13 -6.76 18.87
N PRO A 384 25.37 -7.26 18.75
CA PRO A 384 26.05 -7.34 17.45
C PRO A 384 25.31 -8.21 16.42
N ILE A 385 24.61 -9.26 16.87
CA ILE A 385 23.83 -10.15 16.02
C ILE A 385 22.58 -9.42 15.52
N LEU A 386 21.85 -8.75 16.42
CA LEU A 386 20.65 -7.98 16.08
C LEU A 386 20.98 -6.86 15.10
N GLU A 387 22.06 -6.10 15.33
CA GLU A 387 22.53 -5.07 14.40
C GLU A 387 22.90 -5.64 13.03
N CYS A 388 23.55 -6.80 12.99
CA CYS A 388 23.89 -7.49 11.75
C CYS A 388 22.61 -7.87 10.98
N ASP A 389 21.62 -8.40 11.67
CA ASP A 389 20.33 -8.78 11.08
C ASP A 389 19.51 -7.56 10.63
N VAL A 390 19.61 -6.41 11.30
CA VAL A 390 19.05 -5.14 10.83
C VAL A 390 19.64 -4.77 9.47
N ARG A 391 20.96 -4.80 9.33
CA ARG A 391 21.63 -4.46 8.07
C ARG A 391 21.21 -5.41 6.95
N LYS A 392 21.15 -6.72 7.21
CA LYS A 392 20.66 -7.71 6.23
C LYS A 392 19.21 -7.46 5.83
N CYS A 393 18.33 -7.13 6.78
CA CYS A 393 16.92 -6.83 6.48
C CYS A 393 16.84 -5.65 5.52
N VAL A 394 17.60 -4.59 5.80
CA VAL A 394 17.64 -3.39 4.96
C VAL A 394 18.22 -3.70 3.57
N ASP A 395 19.30 -4.47 3.49
CA ASP A 395 19.89 -4.87 2.20
C ASP A 395 18.90 -5.67 1.36
N ASP A 396 18.20 -6.65 1.94
CA ASP A 396 17.16 -7.43 1.27
C ASP A 396 16.02 -6.53 0.78
N MET A 397 15.53 -5.61 1.63
CA MET A 397 14.46 -4.68 1.25
C MET A 397 14.88 -3.81 0.06
N LEU A 398 16.04 -3.17 0.14
CA LEU A 398 16.53 -2.26 -0.91
C LEU A 398 16.91 -3.00 -2.20
N ALA A 399 17.40 -4.24 -2.10
CA ALA A 399 17.66 -5.11 -3.24
C ALA A 399 16.38 -5.62 -3.92
N SER A 400 15.28 -5.71 -3.18
CA SER A 400 13.97 -6.12 -3.70
C SER A 400 13.22 -5.01 -4.45
N VAL A 401 13.49 -3.73 -4.15
CA VAL A 401 12.76 -2.58 -4.74
C VAL A 401 12.77 -2.57 -6.28
N PRO A 402 13.89 -2.79 -6.99
CA PRO A 402 13.88 -2.81 -8.45
C PRO A 402 12.97 -3.87 -9.05
N TYR A 403 12.84 -5.03 -8.39
CA TYR A 403 11.90 -6.08 -8.80
C TYR A 403 10.46 -5.66 -8.52
N ALA A 404 10.18 -5.12 -7.33
CA ALA A 404 8.86 -4.64 -6.95
C ALA A 404 8.34 -3.55 -7.92
N LEU A 405 9.20 -2.60 -8.30
CA LEU A 405 8.86 -1.54 -9.24
C LEU A 405 8.93 -1.99 -10.72
N GLY A 406 9.37 -3.23 -10.98
CA GLY A 406 9.48 -3.80 -12.32
C GLY A 406 10.55 -3.15 -13.20
N ASP A 407 11.58 -2.56 -12.58
CA ASP A 407 12.80 -2.13 -13.28
C ASP A 407 13.66 -3.32 -13.73
N ILE A 408 13.47 -4.45 -13.06
CA ILE A 408 14.16 -5.71 -13.32
C ILE A 408 13.09 -6.81 -13.37
N ASP A 409 13.18 -7.70 -14.36
CA ASP A 409 12.31 -8.87 -14.46
C ASP A 409 12.77 -10.03 -13.53
N SER A 410 12.01 -11.11 -13.50
CA SER A 410 12.34 -12.31 -12.73
C SER A 410 13.60 -13.05 -13.20
N ASN A 411 14.21 -12.65 -14.33
CA ASN A 411 15.49 -13.16 -14.81
C ASN A 411 16.67 -12.25 -14.44
N GLY A 412 16.44 -11.17 -13.69
CA GLY A 412 17.48 -10.20 -13.35
C GLY A 412 17.81 -9.23 -14.49
N MET A 413 16.98 -9.15 -15.54
CA MET A 413 17.21 -8.30 -16.70
C MET A 413 16.43 -6.99 -16.60
N PRO A 414 16.97 -5.85 -17.08
CA PRO A 414 16.25 -4.58 -17.09
C PRO A 414 14.91 -4.70 -17.82
N SER A 415 13.85 -4.23 -17.17
CA SER A 415 12.47 -4.29 -17.64
C SER A 415 11.75 -2.96 -17.39
N SER A 416 10.53 -2.86 -17.90
CA SER A 416 9.64 -1.74 -17.59
C SER A 416 8.23 -2.26 -17.43
N MET A 417 7.76 -2.22 -16.18
CA MET A 417 6.40 -2.59 -15.82
C MET A 417 5.48 -1.36 -15.90
N MET A 418 4.28 -1.56 -16.44
CA MET A 418 3.32 -0.45 -16.62
C MET A 418 2.61 -0.05 -15.32
N TYR A 419 2.55 -0.96 -14.35
CA TYR A 419 1.84 -0.83 -13.07
C TYR A 419 2.79 -0.68 -11.86
N ASP A 420 3.95 -0.05 -12.08
CA ASP A 420 4.96 0.25 -11.04
C ASP A 420 4.38 1.01 -9.83
N GLY A 421 3.33 1.80 -10.05
CA GLY A 421 2.62 2.53 -9.01
C GLY A 421 1.89 1.63 -8.01
N ALA A 422 1.41 0.46 -8.42
CA ALA A 422 0.72 -0.48 -7.54
C ALA A 422 1.67 -0.98 -6.43
N ALA A 423 2.85 -1.46 -6.83
CA ALA A 423 3.90 -1.87 -5.90
C ALA A 423 4.42 -0.70 -5.06
N ALA A 424 4.58 0.48 -5.67
CA ALA A 424 5.03 1.68 -4.98
C ALA A 424 4.15 2.06 -3.77
N ILE A 425 2.81 1.98 -3.92
CA ILE A 425 1.87 2.22 -2.80
C ILE A 425 2.09 1.24 -1.66
N MET A 426 2.36 -0.03 -1.99
CA MET A 426 2.53 -1.10 -1.01
C MET A 426 3.83 -0.94 -0.20
N ILE A 427 4.91 -0.51 -0.84
CA ILE A 427 6.25 -0.52 -0.23
C ILE A 427 6.69 0.83 0.33
N VAL A 428 6.04 1.95 -0.01
CA VAL A 428 6.49 3.31 0.33
C VAL A 428 6.78 3.47 1.83
N HIS A 429 5.88 2.99 2.70
CA HIS A 429 6.02 3.12 4.14
C HIS A 429 7.12 2.20 4.71
N SER A 430 7.29 1.02 4.13
CA SER A 430 8.39 0.10 4.48
C SER A 430 9.77 0.69 4.13
N ILE A 431 9.90 1.34 2.96
CA ILE A 431 11.17 2.00 2.59
C ILE A 431 11.40 3.25 3.45
N ARG A 432 10.34 3.95 3.82
CA ARG A 432 10.44 5.08 4.75
C ARG A 432 10.85 4.65 6.15
N LEU A 433 10.45 3.47 6.64
CA LEU A 433 10.96 2.93 7.90
C LEU A 433 12.50 2.82 7.88
N VAL A 434 13.09 2.40 6.75
CA VAL A 434 14.55 2.27 6.61
C VAL A 434 15.27 3.57 6.94
N THR A 435 14.76 4.72 6.51
CA THR A 435 15.42 6.03 6.76
C THR A 435 15.41 6.46 8.22
N HIS A 436 14.60 5.80 9.07
CA HIS A 436 14.52 6.07 10.51
C HIS A 436 15.21 4.99 11.35
N CYS A 437 15.90 4.06 10.70
CA CYS A 437 16.66 3.02 11.37
C CYS A 437 18.08 3.52 11.64
N VAL A 438 18.48 3.56 12.92
CA VAL A 438 19.77 4.15 13.32
C VAL A 438 20.97 3.24 13.01
N TYR A 439 20.74 1.94 12.88
CA TYR A 439 21.78 0.94 12.65
C TYR A 439 22.12 0.73 11.17
N ILE A 440 21.55 1.55 10.28
CA ILE A 440 21.84 1.49 8.85
C ILE A 440 23.20 2.11 8.52
N THR A 441 23.79 1.64 7.44
CA THR A 441 24.98 2.27 6.86
C THR A 441 24.60 3.54 6.08
N PRO A 442 25.52 4.51 5.92
CA PRO A 442 25.27 5.69 5.10
C PRO A 442 24.83 5.38 3.67
N ALA A 443 25.40 4.32 3.07
CA ALA A 443 25.04 3.87 1.72
C ALA A 443 23.60 3.33 1.65
N GLN A 444 23.15 2.61 2.67
CA GLN A 444 21.75 2.15 2.77
C GLN A 444 20.79 3.34 2.91
N GLY A 445 21.14 4.33 3.75
CA GLY A 445 20.36 5.55 3.92
C GLY A 445 20.24 6.36 2.63
N GLU A 446 21.35 6.56 1.90
CA GLU A 446 21.36 7.23 0.60
C GLU A 446 20.47 6.50 -0.42
N ARG A 447 20.60 5.17 -0.52
CA ARG A 447 19.80 4.36 -1.44
C ARG A 447 18.31 4.44 -1.12
N ALA A 448 17.93 4.38 0.16
CA ALA A 448 16.54 4.55 0.59
C ALA A 448 16.00 5.96 0.21
N GLY A 449 16.80 7.01 0.44
CA GLY A 449 16.45 8.38 0.08
C GLY A 449 16.23 8.57 -1.43
N ILE A 450 17.07 7.97 -2.28
CA ILE A 450 16.90 7.97 -3.73
C ILE A 450 15.57 7.31 -4.13
N ILE A 451 15.26 6.16 -3.52
CA ILE A 451 14.01 5.44 -3.78
C ILE A 451 12.80 6.31 -3.40
N LEU A 452 12.76 6.85 -2.17
CA LEU A 452 11.66 7.70 -1.71
C LEU A 452 11.47 8.95 -2.58
N THR A 453 12.59 9.57 -3.00
CA THR A 453 12.56 10.70 -3.93
C THR A 453 11.91 10.31 -5.25
N ARG A 454 12.21 9.14 -5.78
CA ARG A 454 11.57 8.60 -6.99
C ARG A 454 10.08 8.32 -6.78
N LEU A 455 9.69 7.72 -5.65
CA LEU A 455 8.27 7.44 -5.35
C LEU A 455 7.46 8.75 -5.31
N ASN A 456 8.02 9.82 -4.73
CA ASN A 456 7.41 11.14 -4.72
C ASN A 456 7.36 11.80 -6.11
N SER A 457 8.52 11.96 -6.76
CA SER A 457 8.64 12.82 -7.95
C SER A 457 8.22 12.13 -9.25
N ALA A 458 8.52 10.83 -9.43
CA ALA A 458 8.28 10.11 -10.67
C ALA A 458 6.95 9.34 -10.69
N ILE A 459 6.53 8.81 -9.53
CA ILE A 459 5.28 8.04 -9.39
C ILE A 459 4.14 8.93 -8.89
N GLY A 460 4.43 9.89 -8.01
CA GLY A 460 3.44 10.85 -7.49
C GLY A 460 2.88 10.49 -6.12
N ILE A 461 3.60 9.70 -5.31
CA ILE A 461 3.23 9.36 -3.94
C ILE A 461 3.82 10.41 -2.99
N ARG A 462 3.03 11.44 -2.67
CA ARG A 462 3.51 12.60 -1.90
C ARG A 462 3.88 12.25 -0.45
N SER A 463 3.24 11.24 0.13
CA SER A 463 3.58 10.73 1.48
C SER A 463 5.00 10.16 1.59
N ALA A 464 5.72 9.93 0.48
CA ALA A 464 7.07 9.36 0.50
C ALA A 464 8.15 10.28 1.12
N VAL A 465 7.98 11.61 1.13
CA VAL A 465 9.06 12.56 1.51
C VAL A 465 8.62 13.59 2.60
N GLY A 466 7.44 13.44 3.20
CA GLY A 466 6.80 14.51 4.00
C GLY A 466 6.98 14.50 5.53
N TRP A 467 8.19 14.50 6.10
CA TRP A 467 8.36 14.82 7.55
C TRP A 467 8.87 16.24 7.84
N LEU A 468 9.38 16.98 6.84
CA LEU A 468 10.39 18.00 7.11
C LEU A 468 10.01 19.49 6.96
N GLU A 469 8.81 19.90 6.51
CA GLU A 469 8.65 21.34 6.17
C GLU A 469 7.42 22.11 6.69
N GLU A 470 6.43 21.50 7.35
CA GLU A 470 5.26 22.27 7.81
C GLU A 470 4.85 21.91 9.25
N ASP A 471 5.59 22.43 10.24
CA ASP A 471 5.01 23.00 11.47
C ASP A 471 6.12 23.63 12.34
N ALA A 472 6.53 24.83 11.93
CA ALA A 472 7.30 25.76 12.76
C ALA A 472 6.37 26.69 13.58
N CYS A 473 5.18 26.21 13.96
CA CYS A 473 4.27 26.95 14.82
C CYS A 473 3.81 26.04 15.96
N GLU A 474 4.38 26.26 17.15
CA GLU A 474 3.94 25.62 18.40
C GLU A 474 2.42 25.74 18.59
N PRO A 475 1.78 24.68 19.10
CA PRO A 475 0.76 24.84 20.12
C PRO A 475 1.20 24.15 21.41
N GLU A 476 1.30 24.96 22.48
CA GLU A 476 1.35 24.47 23.85
C GLU A 476 0.11 23.62 24.15
N GLY A 477 0.31 22.33 24.48
CA GLY A 477 -0.77 21.46 24.94
C GLY A 477 -0.54 19.97 24.65
N THR A 478 0.08 19.26 25.59
CA THR A 478 -0.11 17.82 25.89
C THR A 478 -0.07 16.74 24.79
N ASN A 479 0.40 17.02 23.58
CA ASN A 479 0.64 16.00 22.53
C ASN A 479 2.13 15.90 22.12
N LYS A 480 3.06 16.17 23.04
CA LYS A 480 4.52 16.19 22.77
C LYS A 480 5.20 14.81 22.73
N LEU A 481 4.49 13.68 22.72
CA LEU A 481 5.14 12.35 22.70
C LEU A 481 5.31 11.71 21.29
N TRP A 482 4.51 12.10 20.29
CA TRP A 482 4.37 11.28 19.08
C TRP A 482 4.95 11.87 17.79
N ALA A 483 5.19 13.18 17.70
CA ALA A 483 6.13 13.76 16.73
C ALA A 483 7.58 13.34 17.00
N ALA A 484 7.80 12.66 18.13
CA ALA A 484 9.08 12.26 18.66
C ALA A 484 9.41 10.78 18.43
N SER A 485 8.55 9.90 17.88
CA SER A 485 8.97 8.48 17.78
C SER A 485 10.23 8.26 16.92
N PRO A 486 10.47 8.98 15.81
CA PRO A 486 11.77 8.96 15.13
C PRO A 486 12.78 9.99 15.68
N LYS A 487 12.32 11.17 16.13
CA LYS A 487 13.21 12.25 16.63
C LYS A 487 13.74 12.02 18.05
N LEU A 488 13.00 11.33 18.91
CA LEU A 488 13.40 10.81 20.22
C LEU A 488 14.30 9.58 20.06
N LEU A 489 14.02 8.74 19.05
CA LEU A 489 14.93 7.67 18.59
C LEU A 489 16.28 8.27 18.19
N GLU A 490 16.25 9.29 17.34
CA GLU A 490 17.42 9.95 16.80
C GLU A 490 18.14 10.76 17.87
N SER A 491 17.42 11.49 18.74
CA SER A 491 18.01 12.27 19.82
C SER A 491 18.61 11.40 20.92
N ARG A 492 17.91 10.36 21.40
CA ARG A 492 18.44 9.48 22.45
C ARG A 492 19.60 8.62 21.95
N LEU A 493 19.55 8.14 20.71
CA LEU A 493 20.67 7.39 20.14
C LEU A 493 21.87 8.28 19.74
N LEU A 494 21.64 9.57 19.40
CA LEU A 494 22.71 10.55 19.23
C LEU A 494 23.37 10.92 20.56
N GLU A 495 22.58 11.06 21.63
CA GLU A 495 23.07 11.28 23.00
C GLU A 495 23.98 10.12 23.44
N CYS A 496 23.51 8.86 23.35
CA CYS A 496 24.34 7.69 23.69
C CYS A 496 25.63 7.56 22.85
N ARG A 497 25.66 8.07 21.61
CA ARG A 497 26.84 8.01 20.73
C ARG A 497 27.90 9.05 21.08
N LEU A 498 27.49 10.19 21.66
CA LEU A 498 28.41 11.26 22.09
C LEU A 498 29.11 10.88 23.40
N ASP A 499 28.43 10.16 24.30
CA ASP A 499 29.01 9.72 25.57
C ASP A 499 30.05 8.60 25.38
N GLY A 500 29.85 7.70 24.41
CA GLY A 500 30.83 6.66 24.06
C GLY A 500 32.13 7.15 23.38
N LEU A 501 32.20 8.43 22.98
CA LEU A 501 33.38 9.02 22.34
C LEU A 501 34.22 9.91 23.26
N GLY A 502 33.81 10.13 24.52
CA GLY A 502 34.62 10.87 25.50
C GLY A 502 35.02 12.29 25.04
N VAL A 503 34.22 12.93 24.19
CA VAL A 503 34.44 14.33 23.78
C VAL A 503 33.37 15.20 24.40
N SER A 504 33.64 15.68 25.61
CA SER A 504 32.94 16.85 26.15
C SER A 504 33.29 18.06 25.27
N PRO A 505 32.31 18.82 24.74
CA PRO A 505 32.60 20.08 24.09
C PRO A 505 32.96 21.10 25.18
N ASP A 506 34.24 21.44 25.26
CA ASP A 506 34.76 22.48 26.16
C ASP A 506 34.09 23.83 25.80
N PRO A 507 33.28 24.43 26.70
CA PRO A 507 32.53 25.64 26.40
C PRO A 507 33.38 26.93 26.46
N THR A 508 34.71 26.84 26.47
CA THR A 508 35.60 28.00 26.73
C THR A 508 36.36 28.54 25.52
N LEU A 509 36.08 28.11 24.28
CA LEU A 509 36.76 28.62 23.07
C LEU A 509 35.90 29.50 22.16
N LEU A 510 34.96 30.25 22.73
CA LEU A 510 34.31 31.40 22.05
C LEU A 510 34.43 32.67 22.89
N SER A 511 35.66 33.09 23.20
CA SER A 511 35.97 34.51 23.42
C SER A 511 37.45 34.81 23.19
N SER A 512 37.82 35.09 21.94
CA SER A 512 38.88 36.05 21.53
C SER A 512 38.82 36.26 20.03
#